data_AF-A0A1M7ZSD6-F1
#
_entry.id   AF-A0A1M7ZSD6-F1
#
_cell.length_a   1.000
_cell.length_b   1.000
_cell.length_c   1.000
_cell.angle_alpha   90.00
_cell.angle_beta   90.00
_cell.angle_gamma   90.00
#
_symmetry.space_group_name_H-M   'P 1'
#
loop_
_entity.id
_entity.type
_entity.pdbx_description
1 polymer ?
#
loop_
_entity_poly.entity_id
_entity_poly.type
_entity_poly.pdbx_seq_one_letter_code
_entity_poly.pdbx_strand_id
1 'polypeptide(L)'
;MNFKQIIIIVLFSFALHAQEKKQNDTIKIEINSNTKTIYVLGGIASVITKEDLAFAKKYNVKFHDFGCIAPINFKEYEAKNALIFEHLNKVFGKQWQKEIKSSVMGFEKWKKK
;
A
#
# COMPACT_ATOMS: atom_id res chain seq x y z
N MET A 1 36.16 6.84 -41.21
CA MET A 1 35.41 6.83 -39.94
C MET A 1 36.30 6.22 -38.87
N ASN A 2 36.68 6.99 -37.84
CA ASN A 2 37.88 6.75 -37.03
C ASN A 2 37.54 5.89 -35.78
N PHE A 3 38.11 4.69 -35.67
CA PHE A 3 37.80 3.68 -34.64
C PHE A 3 37.90 4.19 -33.19
N LYS A 4 38.71 5.23 -32.94
CA LYS A 4 38.84 5.90 -31.64
C LYS A 4 37.55 6.57 -31.14
N GLN A 5 36.66 7.00 -32.03
CA GLN A 5 35.42 7.67 -31.62
C GLN A 5 34.34 6.69 -31.16
N ILE A 6 34.40 5.44 -31.61
CA ILE A 6 33.41 4.40 -31.28
C ILE A 6 33.56 3.93 -29.83
N ILE A 7 34.79 3.88 -29.30
CA ILE A 7 35.06 3.40 -27.93
C ILE A 7 34.52 4.36 -26.86
N ILE A 8 34.50 5.67 -27.14
CA ILE A 8 34.00 6.69 -26.19
C ILE A 8 32.47 6.61 -26.05
N ILE A 9 31.76 6.23 -27.12
CA ILE A 9 30.29 6.09 -27.13
C ILE A 9 29.83 4.88 -26.31
N VAL A 10 30.63 3.81 -26.26
CA VAL A 10 30.28 2.58 -25.54
C VAL A 10 30.37 2.77 -24.02
N LEU A 11 31.34 3.53 -23.51
CA LEU A 11 31.51 3.74 -22.06
C LEU A 11 30.46 4.66 -21.44
N PHE A 12 29.90 5.60 -22.21
CA PHE A 12 28.84 6.50 -21.70
C PHE A 12 27.49 5.76 -21.50
N SER A 13 27.28 4.66 -22.23
CA SER A 13 26.05 3.86 -22.15
C SER A 13 25.96 3.02 -20.87
N PHE A 14 27.08 2.69 -20.23
CA PHE A 14 27.07 1.86 -19.01
C PHE A 14 26.82 2.66 -17.73
N ALA A 15 27.15 3.95 -17.69
CA ALA A 15 26.90 4.80 -16.52
C ALA A 15 25.42 5.18 -16.36
N LEU A 16 24.61 5.09 -17.42
CA LEU A 16 23.18 5.41 -17.35
C LEU A 16 22.33 4.32 -16.70
N HIS A 17 22.84 3.09 -16.59
CA HIS A 17 22.10 1.95 -16.01
C HIS A 17 22.20 1.83 -14.49
N ALA A 18 22.95 2.73 -13.82
CA ALA A 18 23.17 2.68 -12.37
C ALA A 18 22.74 3.96 -11.63
N GLN A 19 21.88 4.80 -12.21
CA GLN A 19 21.12 5.72 -11.39
C GLN A 19 20.00 4.94 -10.71
N GLU A 20 20.15 4.66 -9.41
CA GLU A 20 19.03 4.29 -8.55
C GLU A 20 17.94 5.32 -8.77
N LYS A 21 16.89 4.92 -9.50
CA LYS A 21 15.65 5.68 -9.55
C LYS A 21 15.17 5.76 -8.10
N LYS A 22 15.45 6.89 -7.46
CA LYS A 22 14.67 7.38 -6.33
C LYS A 22 13.24 7.47 -6.86
N GLN A 23 12.50 6.39 -6.65
CA GLN A 23 11.13 6.24 -7.08
C GLN A 23 10.28 7.12 -6.17
N ASN A 24 10.39 8.44 -6.38
CA ASN A 24 9.39 9.42 -5.97
C ASN A 24 8.23 9.34 -6.97
N ASP A 25 7.80 8.11 -7.27
CA ASP A 25 6.61 7.85 -8.02
C ASP A 25 5.50 8.25 -7.08
N THR A 26 4.97 9.45 -7.31
CA THR A 26 3.53 9.71 -7.30
C THR A 26 2.82 8.38 -7.06
N ILE A 27 2.41 8.14 -5.82
CA ILE A 27 1.66 6.96 -5.44
C ILE A 27 0.29 7.12 -6.11
N LYS A 28 0.28 6.93 -7.44
CA LYS A 28 -0.79 6.31 -8.16
C LYS A 28 -0.77 4.89 -7.62
N ILE A 29 -1.30 4.71 -6.40
CA ILE A 29 -1.99 3.47 -6.12
C ILE A 29 -3.01 3.44 -7.24
N GLU A 30 -2.66 2.68 -8.25
CA GLU A 30 -3.59 2.20 -9.23
C GLU A 30 -4.61 1.45 -8.37
N ILE A 31 -5.64 2.19 -7.95
CA ILE A 31 -6.87 1.64 -7.42
C ILE A 31 -7.46 0.91 -8.62
N ASN A 32 -6.92 -0.27 -8.93
CA ASN A 32 -7.38 -1.14 -9.99
C ASN A 32 -8.73 -1.71 -9.52
N SER A 33 -9.74 -0.86 -9.72
CA SER A 33 -11.00 -1.13 -10.40
C SER A 33 -11.79 -2.39 -10.06
N ASN A 34 -11.95 -2.74 -8.77
CA ASN A 34 -13.30 -3.08 -8.25
C ASN A 34 -13.38 -3.23 -6.71
N THR A 35 -12.27 -3.53 -6.03
CA THR A 35 -12.25 -3.76 -4.57
C THR A 35 -11.02 -3.13 -3.93
N LYS A 36 -11.18 -2.37 -2.84
CA LYS A 36 -10.08 -1.67 -2.14
C LYS A 36 -9.45 -2.57 -1.08
N THR A 37 -8.13 -2.67 -1.00
CA THR A 37 -7.44 -3.61 -0.09
C THR A 37 -6.96 -2.92 1.18
N ILE A 38 -7.47 -3.35 2.33
CA ILE A 38 -7.01 -2.93 3.66
C ILE A 38 -5.99 -3.94 4.18
N TYR A 39 -4.83 -3.44 4.60
CA TYR A 39 -3.72 -4.24 5.09
C TYR A 39 -3.77 -4.36 6.62
N VAL A 40 -3.64 -5.59 7.12
CA VAL A 40 -3.71 -5.93 8.54
C VAL A 40 -2.38 -6.52 8.97
N LEU A 41 -1.88 -6.10 10.13
CA LEU A 41 -0.73 -6.78 10.71
C LEU A 41 -1.18 -8.14 11.22
N GLY A 42 -0.58 -9.18 10.67
CA GLY A 42 -0.85 -10.54 11.11
C GLY A 42 -0.24 -10.86 12.47
N GLY A 43 -0.32 -12.13 12.86
CA GLY A 43 0.22 -12.65 14.11
C GLY A 43 -0.56 -13.86 14.58
N ILE A 44 -0.24 -14.38 15.76
CA ILE A 44 -0.84 -15.61 16.31
C ILE A 44 -2.38 -15.48 16.45
N ALA A 45 -2.88 -14.26 16.64
CA ALA A 45 -4.30 -13.96 16.82
C ALA A 45 -4.96 -13.28 15.60
N SER A 46 -4.23 -13.02 14.51
CA SER A 46 -4.85 -12.36 13.36
C SER A 46 -5.59 -13.40 12.52
N VAL A 47 -6.87 -13.51 12.79
CA VAL A 47 -7.82 -14.29 12.02
C VAL A 47 -8.78 -13.32 11.36
N ILE A 48 -9.08 -13.54 10.08
CA ILE A 48 -10.19 -12.86 9.41
C ILE A 48 -11.48 -13.42 10.01
N THR A 49 -12.19 -12.59 10.78
CA THR A 49 -13.41 -13.02 11.47
C THR A 49 -14.65 -12.88 10.58
N LYS A 50 -15.80 -13.34 11.07
CA LYS A 50 -17.08 -13.13 10.37
C LYS A 50 -17.45 -11.65 10.27
N GLU A 51 -17.11 -10.88 11.29
CA GLU A 51 -17.30 -9.43 11.35
C GLU A 51 -16.42 -8.72 10.31
N ASP A 52 -15.17 -9.17 10.16
CA ASP A 52 -14.27 -8.68 9.11
C ASP A 52 -14.84 -8.96 7.72
N LEU A 53 -15.39 -10.15 7.48
CA LEU A 53 -16.04 -10.48 6.21
C LEU A 53 -17.31 -9.64 5.96
N ALA A 54 -18.10 -9.39 7.01
CA ALA A 54 -19.27 -8.53 6.93
C ALA A 54 -18.89 -7.07 6.62
N PHE A 55 -17.86 -6.54 7.27
CA PHE A 55 -17.28 -5.24 6.99
C PHE A 55 -16.79 -5.15 5.54
N ALA A 56 -16.01 -6.14 5.09
CA ALA A 56 -15.47 -6.24 3.75
C ALA A 56 -16.58 -6.18 2.69
N LYS A 57 -17.65 -6.95 2.88
CA LYS A 57 -18.81 -6.95 1.99
C LYS A 57 -19.56 -5.61 2.03
N LYS A 58 -19.82 -5.06 3.22
CA LYS A 58 -20.58 -3.81 3.41
C LYS A 58 -19.93 -2.61 2.75
N TYR A 59 -18.59 -2.51 2.84
CA TYR A 59 -17.84 -1.36 2.33
C TYR A 59 -17.10 -1.63 1.01
N ASN A 60 -17.34 -2.79 0.40
CA ASN A 60 -16.68 -3.25 -0.82
C ASN A 60 -15.13 -3.14 -0.74
N VAL A 61 -14.58 -3.67 0.35
CA VAL A 61 -13.14 -3.76 0.60
C VAL A 61 -12.72 -5.23 0.74
N LYS A 62 -11.41 -5.48 0.69
CA LYS A 62 -10.80 -6.78 0.97
C LYS A 62 -9.75 -6.59 2.05
N PHE A 63 -9.58 -7.58 2.92
CA PHE A 63 -8.47 -7.60 3.86
C PHE A 63 -7.30 -8.40 3.29
N HIS A 64 -6.10 -7.86 3.43
CA HIS A 64 -4.86 -8.58 3.24
C HIS A 64 -4.18 -8.74 4.59
N ASP A 65 -4.10 -9.97 5.06
CA ASP A 65 -3.43 -10.34 6.31
C ASP A 65 -2.04 -10.89 5.98
N PHE A 66 -1.02 -10.31 6.60
CA PHE A 66 0.37 -10.73 6.44
C PHE A 66 0.73 -12.02 7.21
N GLY A 67 -0.19 -12.55 8.02
CA GLY A 67 0.01 -13.76 8.80
C GLY A 67 1.22 -13.64 9.74
N CYS A 68 2.05 -14.68 9.79
CA CYS A 68 3.22 -14.71 10.67
C CYS A 68 4.43 -13.91 10.14
N ILE A 69 4.33 -13.29 8.96
CA ILE A 69 5.47 -12.62 8.31
C ILE A 69 5.15 -11.13 8.22
N ALA A 70 5.74 -10.33 9.10
CA ALA A 70 5.57 -8.89 9.05
C ALA A 70 6.22 -8.28 7.79
N PRO A 71 5.56 -7.33 7.11
CA PRO A 71 6.14 -6.65 5.96
C PRO A 71 7.26 -5.70 6.39
N ILE A 72 8.30 -5.55 5.56
CA ILE A 72 9.42 -4.64 5.85
C ILE A 72 8.98 -3.16 5.76
N ASN A 73 8.05 -2.85 4.85
CA ASN A 73 7.65 -1.48 4.50
C ASN A 73 6.36 -1.00 5.21
N PHE A 74 6.28 -1.09 6.54
CA PHE A 74 5.08 -0.71 7.30
C PHE A 74 4.46 0.64 6.90
N LYS A 75 5.29 1.69 6.77
CA LYS A 75 4.84 3.05 6.44
C LYS A 75 4.11 3.12 5.09
N GLU A 76 4.51 2.30 4.13
CA GLU A 76 3.89 2.24 2.81
C GLU A 76 2.46 1.67 2.91
N TYR A 77 2.28 0.58 3.68
CA TYR A 77 0.96 -0.02 3.90
C TYR A 77 0.05 0.86 4.76
N GLU A 78 0.59 1.55 5.77
CA GLU A 78 -0.16 2.59 6.50
C GLU A 78 -0.67 3.70 5.57
N ALA A 79 0.16 4.17 4.64
CA ALA A 79 -0.23 5.20 3.68
C ALA A 79 -1.30 4.72 2.70
N LYS A 80 -1.18 3.47 2.21
CA LYS A 80 -2.22 2.82 1.38
C LYS A 80 -3.55 2.72 2.12
N ASN A 81 -3.52 2.27 3.37
CA ASN A 81 -4.71 2.19 4.22
C ASN A 81 -5.34 3.58 4.47
N ALA A 82 -4.52 4.61 4.75
CA ALA A 82 -5.02 5.97 4.96
C ALA A 82 -5.83 6.49 3.78
N LEU A 83 -5.40 6.24 2.54
CA LEU A 83 -6.14 6.63 1.35
C LEU A 83 -7.51 5.92 1.24
N ILE A 84 -7.60 4.68 1.69
CA ILE A 84 -8.87 3.95 1.78
C ILE A 84 -9.74 4.53 2.88
N PHE A 85 -9.18 4.89 4.04
CA PHE A 85 -9.93 5.51 5.12
C PHE A 85 -10.54 6.84 4.69
N GLU A 86 -9.80 7.68 3.96
CA GLU A 86 -10.33 8.91 3.38
C GLU A 86 -11.47 8.62 2.39
N HIS A 87 -11.32 7.58 1.57
CA HIS A 87 -12.39 7.16 0.67
C HIS A 87 -13.63 6.70 1.45
N LEU A 88 -13.48 5.89 2.49
CA LEU A 88 -14.58 5.41 3.31
C LEU A 88 -15.28 6.56 4.05
N ASN A 89 -14.51 7.52 4.59
CA ASN A 89 -15.06 8.75 5.16
C ASN A 89 -15.89 9.53 4.14
N LYS A 90 -15.38 9.68 2.91
CA LYS A 90 -16.05 10.43 1.85
C LYS A 90 -17.36 9.77 1.41
N VAL A 91 -17.41 8.44 1.33
CA VAL A 91 -18.56 7.70 0.79
C VAL A 91 -19.59 7.33 1.87
N PHE A 92 -19.12 6.95 3.06
CA PHE A 92 -19.97 6.36 4.11
C PHE A 92 -20.00 7.18 5.41
N GLY A 93 -19.31 8.32 5.46
CA GLY A 93 -19.13 9.09 6.69
C GLY A 93 -18.23 8.38 7.69
N LYS A 94 -18.35 8.69 8.99
CA LYS A 94 -17.45 8.15 10.03
C LYS A 94 -17.95 6.88 10.72
N GLN A 95 -19.12 6.35 10.35
CA GLN A 95 -19.74 5.22 11.06
C GLN A 95 -18.89 3.94 10.97
N TRP A 96 -18.26 3.68 9.83
CA TRP A 96 -17.39 2.52 9.60
C TRP A 96 -16.20 2.45 10.58
N GLN A 97 -15.75 3.59 11.13
CA GLN A 97 -14.62 3.66 12.05
C GLN A 97 -14.87 2.91 13.37
N LYS A 98 -16.13 2.64 13.72
CA LYS A 98 -16.51 1.84 14.89
C LYS A 98 -16.56 0.34 14.58
N GLU A 99 -16.61 -0.02 13.30
CA GLU A 99 -16.81 -1.38 12.83
C GLU A 99 -15.50 -2.03 12.37
N ILE A 100 -14.51 -1.22 11.97
CA ILE A 100 -13.20 -1.73 11.53
C ILE A 100 -12.39 -2.28 12.71
N LYS A 101 -11.70 -3.41 12.49
CA LYS A 101 -10.80 -3.99 13.49
C LYS A 101 -9.62 -3.07 13.81
N SER A 102 -9.20 -3.05 15.07
CA SER A 102 -8.11 -2.18 15.56
C SER A 102 -6.71 -2.60 15.07
N SER A 103 -6.52 -3.86 14.64
CA SER A 103 -5.24 -4.35 14.10
C SER A 103 -4.97 -3.95 12.66
N VAL A 104 -5.86 -3.16 12.04
CA VAL A 104 -5.57 -2.55 10.73
C VAL A 104 -4.41 -1.58 10.86
N MET A 105 -3.40 -1.76 10.01
CA MET A 105 -2.18 -0.96 10.07
C MET A 105 -2.49 0.53 9.87
N GLY A 106 -1.98 1.34 10.79
CA GLY A 106 -2.07 2.79 10.74
C GLY A 106 -3.42 3.38 11.16
N PHE A 107 -4.45 2.59 11.49
CA PHE A 107 -5.79 3.11 11.78
C PHE A 107 -5.82 4.04 13.00
N GLU A 108 -5.29 3.60 14.14
CA GLU A 108 -5.27 4.40 15.38
C GLU A 108 -4.42 5.67 15.25
N LYS A 109 -3.33 5.61 14.49
CA LYS A 109 -2.48 6.76 14.20
C LYS A 109 -3.15 7.76 13.28
N TRP A 110 -3.88 7.27 12.27
CA TRP A 110 -4.63 8.11 11.33
C TRP A 110 -5.81 8.80 12.02
N LYS A 111 -6.55 8.09 12.88
CA LYS A 111 -7.72 8.62 13.60
C LYS A 111 -7.41 9.78 14.55
N LYS A 112 -6.16 9.87 15.03
CA LYS A 112 -5.67 10.92 15.92
C LYS A 112 -5.20 12.20 15.20
N LYS A 113 -5.09 12.16 13.87
CA LYS A 113 -4.77 13.33 13.05
C LYS A 113 -6.01 14.20 12.86
#